data_AF-A0A2U1KY00-F1
#
_entry.id   AF-A0A2U1KY00-F1
#
_cell.length_a   1.000
_cell.length_b   1.000
_cell.length_c   1.000
_cell.angle_alpha   90.00
_cell.angle_beta   90.00
_cell.angle_gamma   90.00
#
_symmetry.space_group_name_H-M   'P 1'
#
loop_
_entity.id
_entity.type
_entity.pdbx_description
1 polymer ?
#
loop_
_entity_poly.entity_id
_entity_poly.type
_entity_poly.pdbx_seq_one_letter_code
_entity_poly.pdbx_strand_id
1 'polypeptide(L)'
;MYALETHKECLISERCFSGGLMDLPSHVWAWRRSPRDGIEKAQFDDLVNLLVGFKPTDVRDSWTFSLSSLNTYTVSSMRCAIDSSTLVSTIDKVKWNKTLPIKINIHSWRLRKDRLPTRSNLDARGIDIDSLRCPLRGKYGDVKPHVGIVVIRGGDDGYCLVMHICYSMLLFAKMEIHES
;
A
#
# COMPACT_ATOMS: atom_id res chain seq x y z
N MET A 1 30.30 -5.71 5.65
CA MET A 1 31.39 -4.70 5.76
C MET A 1 31.43 -3.97 7.11
N TYR A 2 30.35 -3.32 7.58
CA TYR A 2 30.35 -2.58 8.87
C TYR A 2 30.90 -3.37 10.07
N ALA A 3 30.64 -4.68 10.17
CA ALA A 3 31.16 -5.52 11.24
C ALA A 3 32.71 -5.54 11.31
N LEU A 4 33.40 -5.48 10.17
CA LEU A 4 34.86 -5.52 10.06
C LEU A 4 35.52 -4.20 10.44
N GLU A 5 34.80 -3.09 10.30
CA GLU A 5 35.30 -1.74 10.56
C GLU A 5 35.68 -1.56 12.04
N THR A 6 36.87 -1.01 12.28
CA THR A 6 37.36 -0.76 13.64
C THR A 6 36.69 0.47 14.24
N HIS A 7 36.49 1.51 13.42
CA HIS A 7 35.84 2.77 13.84
C HIS A 7 34.40 2.82 13.34
N LYS A 8 33.43 2.52 14.22
CA LYS A 8 32.01 2.42 13.84
C LYS A 8 31.37 3.72 13.37
N GLU A 9 31.91 4.85 13.82
CA GLU A 9 31.45 6.20 13.48
C GLU A 9 32.29 6.83 12.35
N CYS A 10 33.09 6.05 11.62
CA CYS A 10 33.88 6.62 10.52
C CYS A 10 33.00 7.03 9.34
N LEU A 11 33.37 8.12 8.70
CA LEU A 11 32.74 8.54 7.44
C LEU A 11 33.35 7.77 6.25
N ILE A 12 32.54 7.51 5.22
CA ILE A 12 33.03 6.91 3.96
C ILE A 12 34.08 7.83 3.31
N SER A 13 33.95 9.15 3.48
CA SER A 13 34.92 10.13 3.01
C SER A 13 36.32 9.92 3.59
N GLU A 14 36.45 9.43 4.82
CA GLU A 14 37.74 9.11 5.44
C GLU A 14 38.41 7.86 4.86
N ARG A 15 37.66 7.07 4.10
CA ARG A 15 38.12 5.81 3.48
C ARG A 15 38.39 5.99 1.98
N CYS A 16 38.04 7.14 1.40
CA CYS A 16 38.19 7.46 -0.01
C CYS A 16 39.26 8.55 -0.21
N PHE A 17 40.35 8.23 -0.91
CA PHE A 17 41.41 9.19 -1.22
C PHE A 17 41.52 9.41 -2.73
N SER A 18 41.36 10.65 -3.15
CA SER A 18 41.76 11.12 -4.49
C SER A 18 43.13 11.78 -4.37
N GLY A 19 44.20 11.05 -4.66
CA GLY A 19 45.56 11.62 -4.53
C GLY A 19 46.72 10.77 -5.06
N GLY A 20 46.47 9.72 -5.84
CA GLY A 20 47.53 8.92 -6.45
C GLY A 20 48.07 9.55 -7.74
N LEU A 21 49.29 9.19 -8.14
CA LEU A 21 49.99 9.64 -9.37
C LEU A 21 49.20 9.42 -10.69
N MET A 22 48.08 8.70 -10.65
CA MET A 22 47.20 8.40 -11.79
C MET A 22 45.72 8.77 -11.58
N ASP A 23 45.35 9.56 -10.55
CA ASP A 23 43.94 9.90 -10.24
C ASP A 23 43.00 8.68 -10.04
N LEU A 24 43.55 7.47 -9.86
CA LEU A 24 42.73 6.32 -9.51
C LEU A 24 42.22 6.47 -8.06
N PRO A 25 40.91 6.26 -7.83
CA PRO A 25 40.36 6.24 -6.49
C PRO A 25 41.02 5.12 -5.69
N SER A 26 41.71 5.48 -4.61
CA SER A 26 42.29 4.51 -3.69
C SER A 26 41.48 4.49 -2.40
N HIS A 27 41.18 3.29 -1.92
CA HIS A 27 40.38 3.07 -0.72
C HIS A 27 41.26 2.45 0.37
N VAL A 28 41.30 3.08 1.54
CA VAL A 28 42.06 2.58 2.69
C VAL A 28 41.07 2.21 3.80
N TRP A 29 41.02 0.92 4.13
CA TRP A 29 40.05 0.36 5.08
C TRP A 29 40.70 0.08 6.43
N ALA A 30 40.10 0.57 7.52
CA ALA A 30 40.58 0.32 8.89
C ALA A 30 39.91 -0.93 9.50
N TRP A 31 40.02 -2.06 8.79
CA TRP A 31 39.36 -3.31 9.21
C TRP A 31 40.21 -4.14 10.16
N ARG A 32 39.55 -4.79 11.11
CA ARG A 32 40.20 -5.68 12.10
C ARG A 32 40.87 -6.90 11.46
N ARG A 33 40.45 -7.26 10.25
CA ARG A 33 40.99 -8.32 9.41
C ARG A 33 40.55 -8.10 7.96
N SER A 34 41.21 -8.75 7.00
CA SER A 34 40.77 -8.77 5.60
C SER A 34 39.45 -9.53 5.41
N PRO A 35 38.62 -9.17 4.42
CA PRO A 35 37.40 -9.89 4.09
C PRO A 35 37.69 -11.34 3.75
N ARG A 36 36.84 -12.25 4.25
CA ARG A 36 36.89 -13.65 3.84
C ARG A 36 36.25 -13.83 2.46
N ASP A 37 36.55 -14.96 1.83
CA ASP A 37 35.96 -15.30 0.54
C ASP A 37 34.44 -15.61 0.65
N GLY A 38 33.78 -15.73 -0.50
CA GLY A 38 32.34 -15.98 -0.58
C GLY A 38 31.51 -14.69 -0.43
N ILE A 39 30.49 -14.72 0.43
CA ILE A 39 29.52 -13.62 0.56
C ILE A 39 30.19 -12.32 1.05
N GLU A 40 31.15 -12.43 1.97
CA GLU A 40 31.86 -11.28 2.53
C GLU A 40 32.68 -10.55 1.46
N LYS A 41 33.33 -11.31 0.56
CA LYS A 41 34.04 -10.77 -0.60
C LYS A 41 33.08 -10.20 -1.65
N ALA A 42 31.98 -10.87 -1.97
CA ALA A 42 30.98 -10.35 -2.90
C ALA A 42 30.43 -8.98 -2.43
N GLN A 43 30.10 -8.85 -1.13
CA GLN A 43 29.69 -7.58 -0.54
C GLN A 43 30.78 -6.50 -0.58
N PHE A 44 32.04 -6.91 -0.47
CA PHE A 44 33.17 -5.98 -0.60
C PHE A 44 33.32 -5.50 -2.05
N ASP A 45 33.26 -6.41 -3.02
CA ASP A 45 33.35 -6.08 -4.44
C ASP A 45 32.20 -5.14 -4.85
N ASP A 46 30.97 -5.41 -4.39
CA ASP A 46 29.82 -4.52 -4.58
C ASP A 46 30.04 -3.12 -3.98
N LEU A 47 30.61 -3.05 -2.76
CA LEU A 47 30.94 -1.77 -2.12
C LEU A 47 31.99 -1.00 -2.93
N VAL A 48 33.06 -1.66 -3.38
CA VAL A 48 34.10 -1.02 -4.20
C VAL A 48 33.51 -0.52 -5.50
N ASN A 49 32.65 -1.31 -6.16
CA ASN A 49 31.93 -0.91 -7.38
C ASN A 49 31.05 0.33 -7.17
N LEU A 50 30.35 0.42 -6.03
CA LEU A 50 29.55 1.61 -5.68
C LEU A 50 30.41 2.87 -5.45
N LEU A 51 31.65 2.68 -5.01
CA LEU A 51 32.58 3.78 -4.75
C LEU A 51 33.38 4.21 -5.99
N VAL A 52 33.31 3.47 -7.10
CA VAL A 52 33.94 3.87 -8.36
C VAL A 52 33.37 5.21 -8.81
N GLY A 53 34.22 6.24 -8.85
CA GLY A 53 33.82 7.60 -9.22
C GLY A 53 33.07 8.39 -8.13
N PHE A 54 32.88 7.82 -6.94
CA PHE A 54 32.35 8.54 -5.79
C PHE A 54 33.36 9.59 -5.33
N LYS A 55 32.94 10.85 -5.33
CA LYS A 55 33.74 11.97 -4.83
C LYS A 55 33.08 12.51 -3.56
N PRO A 56 33.66 12.29 -2.37
CA PRO A 56 33.10 12.83 -1.15
C PRO A 56 33.10 14.36 -1.22
N THR A 57 31.99 14.97 -0.81
CA THR A 57 31.83 16.41 -0.68
C THR A 57 31.75 16.78 0.80
N ASP A 58 32.13 18.01 1.14
CA ASP A 58 32.03 18.54 2.52
C ASP A 58 30.62 19.04 2.86
N VAL A 59 29.61 18.63 2.07
CA VAL A 59 28.22 19.01 2.27
C VAL A 59 27.56 17.96 3.16
N ARG A 60 26.71 18.40 4.08
CA ARG A 60 25.91 17.48 4.89
C ARG A 60 25.02 16.61 4.01
N ASP A 61 24.99 15.32 4.31
CA ASP A 61 24.11 14.37 3.63
C ASP A 61 22.64 14.82 3.70
N SER A 62 21.94 14.69 2.58
CA SER A 62 20.52 15.01 2.48
C SER A 62 19.76 13.87 1.82
N TRP A 63 18.58 13.58 2.35
CA TRP A 63 17.68 12.60 1.76
C TRP A 63 16.96 13.23 0.58
N THR A 64 17.12 12.63 -0.60
CA THR A 64 16.39 13.02 -1.82
C THR A 64 15.36 11.95 -2.17
N PHE A 65 14.20 12.39 -2.65
CA PHE A 65 13.11 11.51 -3.02
C PHE A 65 12.75 11.70 -4.50
N SER A 66 13.21 10.76 -5.34
CA SER A 66 13.13 10.85 -6.81
C SER A 66 11.73 10.73 -7.41
N LEU A 67 10.73 10.34 -6.61
CA LEU A 67 9.33 10.26 -7.06
C LEU A 67 8.62 11.63 -7.04
N SER A 68 9.27 12.65 -6.50
CA SER A 68 8.77 14.03 -6.48
C SER A 68 9.62 14.90 -7.39
N SER A 69 9.00 15.76 -8.19
CA SER A 69 9.72 16.74 -9.03
C SER A 69 10.60 17.71 -8.24
N LEU A 70 10.30 17.87 -6.94
CA LEU A 70 11.05 18.72 -6.01
C LEU A 70 12.10 17.94 -5.21
N ASN A 71 12.35 16.67 -5.53
CA ASN A 71 13.26 15.77 -4.79
C ASN A 71 13.01 15.69 -3.28
N THR A 72 11.81 16.07 -2.83
CA THR A 72 11.41 16.11 -1.43
C THR A 72 10.34 15.07 -1.16
N TYR A 73 10.47 14.41 -0.02
CA TYR A 73 9.47 13.46 0.43
C TYR A 73 8.21 14.20 0.90
N THR A 74 7.07 13.83 0.32
CA THR A 74 5.76 14.27 0.80
C THR A 74 4.82 13.07 0.84
N VAL A 75 3.93 13.04 1.83
CA VAL A 75 2.92 11.99 1.93
C VAL A 75 2.03 11.95 0.68
N SER A 76 1.78 13.11 0.06
CA SER A 76 1.00 13.22 -1.18
C SER A 76 1.69 12.57 -2.38
N SER A 77 2.99 12.79 -2.58
CA SER A 77 3.74 12.18 -3.69
C SER A 77 3.82 10.66 -3.56
N MET A 78 4.16 10.17 -2.36
CA MET A 78 4.21 8.73 -2.09
C MET A 78 2.83 8.08 -2.28
N ARG A 79 1.77 8.71 -1.75
CA ARG A 79 0.41 8.23 -1.95
C ARG A 79 0.02 8.19 -3.43
N CYS A 80 0.36 9.22 -4.20
CA CYS A 80 0.10 9.25 -5.63
C CYS A 80 0.78 8.09 -6.38
N ALA A 81 2.04 7.78 -6.04
CA ALA A 81 2.78 6.66 -6.63
C ALA A 81 2.21 5.28 -6.26
N ILE A 82 1.71 5.13 -5.02
CA ILE A 82 1.01 3.90 -4.60
C ILE A 82 -0.33 3.80 -5.33
N ASP A 83 -1.09 4.89 -5.36
CA ASP A 83 -2.40 4.94 -5.99
C ASP A 83 -2.28 4.64 -7.50
N SER A 84 -1.27 5.16 -8.20
CA SER A 84 -1.05 4.90 -9.63
C SER A 84 -0.65 3.45 -9.93
N SER A 85 0.03 2.76 -9.01
CA SER A 85 0.44 1.37 -9.17
C SER A 85 -0.62 0.36 -8.71
N THR A 86 -1.47 0.74 -7.75
CA THR A 86 -2.45 -0.19 -7.12
C THR A 86 -3.88 0.02 -7.59
N LEU A 87 -4.27 1.23 -7.99
CA LEU A 87 -5.60 1.50 -8.52
C LEU A 87 -5.58 1.30 -10.03
N VAL A 88 -6.01 0.12 -10.46
CA VAL A 88 -6.49 -0.05 -11.85
C VAL A 88 -7.54 1.03 -12.08
N SER A 89 -7.33 1.85 -13.11
CA SER A 89 -8.08 3.07 -13.46
C SER A 89 -9.58 2.85 -13.75
N THR A 90 -10.12 1.66 -13.49
CA THR A 90 -11.42 1.18 -13.96
C THR A 90 -12.54 1.26 -12.93
N ILE A 91 -12.27 1.58 -11.67
CA ILE A 91 -13.35 1.73 -10.68
C ILE A 91 -13.65 3.22 -10.48
N ASP A 92 -14.74 3.67 -11.10
CA ASP A 92 -15.30 5.02 -10.98
C ASP A 92 -15.15 5.59 -9.57
N LYS A 93 -14.84 6.89 -9.49
CA LYS A 93 -14.83 7.63 -8.23
C LYS A 93 -16.19 7.46 -7.55
N VAL A 94 -16.21 6.78 -6.40
CA VAL A 94 -17.42 6.65 -5.59
C VAL A 94 -17.82 8.03 -5.10
N LYS A 95 -18.95 8.55 -5.61
CA LYS A 95 -19.49 9.85 -5.22
C LYS A 95 -20.01 9.78 -3.79
N TRP A 96 -19.47 10.60 -2.91
CA TRP A 96 -19.97 10.75 -1.54
C TRP A 96 -21.24 11.60 -1.54
N ASN A 97 -22.33 11.08 -0.97
CA ASN A 97 -23.55 11.85 -0.82
C ASN A 97 -23.54 12.62 0.51
N LYS A 98 -23.49 13.96 0.45
CA LYS A 98 -23.45 14.83 1.64
C LYS A 98 -24.72 14.80 2.47
N THR A 99 -25.85 14.35 1.91
CA THR A 99 -27.13 14.28 2.64
C THR A 99 -27.29 12.98 3.43
N LEU A 100 -26.53 11.94 3.11
CA LEU A 100 -26.60 10.65 3.78
C LEU A 100 -25.64 10.61 4.99
N PRO A 101 -26.03 9.95 6.09
CA PRO A 101 -25.12 9.63 7.17
C PRO A 101 -23.86 8.91 6.67
N ILE A 102 -22.71 9.24 7.28
CA ILE A 102 -21.39 8.70 6.90
C ILE A 102 -21.34 7.16 6.83
N LYS A 103 -22.06 6.48 7.72
CA LYS A 103 -22.15 5.01 7.73
C LYS A 103 -22.75 4.45 6.44
N ILE A 104 -23.75 5.13 5.87
CA ILE A 104 -24.38 4.72 4.60
C ILE A 104 -23.41 4.92 3.44
N ASN A 105 -22.71 6.06 3.38
CA ASN A 105 -21.69 6.30 2.36
C ASN A 105 -20.56 5.25 2.42
N ILE A 106 -20.08 4.91 3.61
CA ILE A 106 -19.06 3.85 3.79
C ILE A 106 -19.61 2.50 3.33
N HIS A 107 -20.85 2.16 3.65
CA HIS A 107 -21.48 0.91 3.21
C HIS A 107 -21.56 0.84 1.69
N SER A 108 -22.06 1.90 1.03
CA SER A 108 -22.14 1.99 -0.43
C SER A 108 -20.76 1.92 -1.10
N TRP A 109 -19.74 2.57 -0.52
CA TRP A 109 -18.36 2.47 -1.00
C TRP A 109 -17.82 1.04 -0.90
N ARG A 110 -18.05 0.35 0.22
CA ARG A 110 -17.65 -1.05 0.39
C ARG A 110 -18.38 -1.96 -0.59
N LEU A 111 -19.68 -1.74 -0.80
CA LEU A 111 -20.49 -2.50 -1.75
C LEU A 111 -19.95 -2.33 -3.18
N ARG A 112 -19.70 -1.10 -3.63
CA ARG A 112 -19.21 -0.82 -4.99
C ARG A 112 -17.79 -1.33 -5.23
N LYS A 113 -16.98 -1.48 -4.19
CA LYS A 113 -15.63 -2.06 -4.26
C LYS A 113 -15.61 -3.59 -4.07
N ASP A 114 -16.78 -4.23 -3.93
CA ASP A 114 -16.92 -5.63 -3.51
C ASP A 114 -16.05 -5.97 -2.28
N ARG A 115 -16.09 -5.08 -1.28
CA ARG A 115 -15.34 -5.16 -0.03
C ARG A 115 -16.24 -5.39 1.18
N LEU A 116 -17.49 -5.78 0.96
CA LEU A 116 -18.33 -6.25 2.06
C LEU A 116 -17.80 -7.61 2.56
N PRO A 117 -17.93 -7.89 3.86
CA PRO A 117 -17.54 -9.18 4.45
C PRO A 117 -18.55 -10.27 4.07
N THR A 118 -18.74 -10.49 2.77
CA THR A 118 -19.49 -11.63 2.24
C THR A 118 -18.60 -12.87 2.36
N ARG A 119 -19.22 -14.05 2.39
CA ARG A 119 -18.47 -15.32 2.49
C ARG A 119 -17.49 -15.50 1.34
N SER A 120 -17.92 -15.17 0.12
CA SER A 120 -17.07 -15.20 -1.07
C SER A 120 -15.87 -14.25 -0.95
N ASN A 121 -16.05 -13.04 -0.39
CA ASN A 121 -14.94 -12.09 -0.21
C ASN A 121 -14.00 -12.45 0.93
N LEU A 122 -14.48 -13.17 1.94
CA LEU A 122 -13.67 -13.69 3.03
C LEU A 122 -12.83 -14.89 2.55
N ASP A 123 -13.45 -15.82 1.81
CA ASP A 123 -12.80 -16.96 1.17
C ASP A 123 -11.72 -16.54 0.16
N ALA A 124 -12.03 -15.56 -0.70
CA ALA A 124 -11.05 -14.98 -1.63
C ALA A 124 -9.86 -14.31 -0.93
N ARG A 125 -9.95 -14.01 0.38
CA ARG A 125 -8.86 -13.48 1.20
C ARG A 125 -8.15 -14.57 2.02
N GLY A 126 -8.50 -15.83 1.84
CA GLY A 126 -7.94 -16.96 2.56
C GLY A 126 -8.41 -17.08 4.01
N ILE A 127 -9.55 -16.49 4.35
CA ILE A 127 -10.18 -16.71 5.67
C ILE A 127 -11.00 -17.99 5.57
N ASP A 128 -10.68 -18.97 6.42
CA ASP A 128 -11.37 -20.26 6.48
C ASP A 128 -12.81 -20.08 6.97
N ILE A 129 -13.76 -20.62 6.22
CA ILE A 129 -15.20 -20.54 6.49
C ILE A 129 -15.80 -21.91 6.23
N ASP A 130 -16.50 -22.46 7.23
CA ASP A 130 -17.12 -23.81 7.17
C ASP A 130 -17.95 -24.08 5.91
N SER A 131 -18.56 -23.05 5.30
CA SER A 131 -19.27 -23.18 4.04
C SER A 131 -19.51 -21.86 3.32
N LEU A 132 -19.29 -21.86 2.01
CA LEU A 132 -19.73 -20.80 1.09
C LEU A 132 -21.26 -20.73 0.92
N ARG A 133 -22.01 -21.77 1.34
CA ARG A 133 -23.47 -21.81 1.23
C ARG A 133 -24.12 -21.00 2.34
N CYS A 134 -24.95 -20.02 1.99
CA CYS A 134 -25.71 -19.22 2.96
C CYS A 134 -26.57 -20.12 3.88
N PRO A 135 -26.52 -19.99 5.22
CA PRO A 135 -27.30 -20.84 6.14
C PRO A 135 -28.79 -20.50 6.11
N LEU A 136 -29.17 -19.39 5.49
CA LEU A 136 -30.56 -18.96 5.32
C LEU A 136 -31.24 -19.63 4.11
N ARG A 137 -30.54 -20.48 3.35
CA ARG A 137 -31.14 -21.32 2.30
C ARG A 137 -32.04 -22.38 2.94
N GLY A 138 -33.28 -22.01 3.21
CA GLY A 138 -34.30 -22.93 3.73
C GLY A 138 -35.70 -22.35 3.90
N LYS A 139 -35.94 -21.04 3.68
CA LYS A 139 -37.29 -20.46 3.86
C LYS A 139 -37.90 -19.74 2.67
N TYR A 140 -37.13 -19.35 1.66
CA TYR A 140 -37.65 -18.77 0.43
C TYR A 140 -36.86 -19.33 -0.75
N GLY A 141 -37.58 -19.80 -1.77
CA GLY A 141 -37.04 -20.41 -2.98
C GLY A 141 -35.99 -19.54 -3.68
N ASP A 142 -35.15 -20.19 -4.46
CA ASP A 142 -33.90 -19.70 -5.06
C ASP A 142 -33.85 -18.20 -5.40
N VAL A 143 -33.12 -17.44 -4.58
CA VAL A 143 -32.59 -16.13 -4.98
C VAL A 143 -31.10 -16.04 -4.60
N LYS A 144 -30.36 -15.40 -5.51
CA LYS A 144 -28.91 -15.09 -5.54
C LYS A 144 -28.29 -14.67 -4.19
N PRO A 145 -26.95 -14.77 -4.02
CA PRO A 145 -26.26 -14.55 -2.74
C PRO A 145 -26.74 -13.29 -2.02
N HIS A 146 -27.51 -13.51 -0.96
CA HIS A 146 -28.00 -12.46 -0.10
C HIS A 146 -26.82 -11.81 0.61
N VAL A 147 -26.56 -10.54 0.29
CA VAL A 147 -25.76 -9.65 1.14
C VAL A 147 -26.55 -9.52 2.45
N GLY A 148 -26.13 -10.25 3.47
CA GLY A 148 -26.77 -10.23 4.78
C GLY A 148 -26.68 -8.82 5.39
N ILE A 149 -27.82 -8.16 5.54
CA ILE A 149 -27.94 -6.89 6.24
C ILE A 149 -28.06 -7.20 7.74
N VAL A 150 -27.15 -6.66 8.55
CA VAL A 150 -27.28 -6.65 10.00
C VAL A 150 -28.35 -5.62 10.37
N VAL A 151 -29.46 -6.08 10.95
CA VAL A 151 -30.51 -5.22 11.52
C VAL A 151 -30.08 -4.83 12.93
N ILE A 152 -29.89 -3.53 13.17
CA ILE A 152 -29.69 -2.99 14.51
C ILE A 152 -31.04 -2.48 15.01
N ARG A 153 -31.58 -3.07 16.08
CA ARG A 153 -32.74 -2.52 16.79
C ARG A 153 -32.32 -1.22 17.48
N GLY A 154 -32.84 -0.09 17.02
CA GLY A 154 -32.85 1.18 17.75
C GLY A 154 -34.20 1.34 18.45
N GLY A 155 -34.19 1.80 19.69
CA GLY A 155 -35.35 1.88 20.58
C GLY A 155 -36.47 2.83 20.12
N ASP A 156 -37.66 2.43 20.54
CA ASP A 156 -38.97 3.07 20.75
C ASP A 156 -39.61 4.01 19.72
N ASP A 157 -38.90 4.53 18.72
CA ASP A 157 -39.50 5.43 17.72
C ASP A 157 -39.56 4.77 16.33
N GLY A 158 -40.33 3.68 16.24
CA GLY A 158 -41.21 3.24 15.12
C GLY A 158 -40.82 3.33 13.63
N TYR A 159 -39.68 3.86 13.21
CA TYR A 159 -39.29 3.91 11.80
C TYR A 159 -38.48 2.66 11.45
N CYS A 160 -39.19 1.59 11.10
CA CYS A 160 -38.62 0.46 10.38
C CYS A 160 -38.14 0.92 9.01
N LEU A 161 -36.94 1.49 8.93
CA LEU A 161 -36.16 1.55 7.69
C LEU A 161 -35.75 0.10 7.37
N VAL A 162 -36.72 -0.67 6.86
CA VAL A 162 -36.47 -1.83 6.02
C VAL A 162 -35.77 -1.26 4.79
N MET A 163 -34.46 -1.06 4.89
CA MET A 163 -33.61 -0.83 3.74
C MET A 163 -33.66 -2.12 2.92
N HIS A 164 -34.65 -2.16 2.04
CA HIS A 164 -34.89 -3.12 0.99
C HIS A 164 -33.75 -2.99 -0.06
N ILE A 165 -32.48 -3.16 0.34
CA ILE A 165 -31.30 -3.04 -0.55
C ILE A 165 -31.13 -4.30 -1.42
N CYS A 166 -32.24 -4.76 -2.00
CA CYS A 166 -32.21 -5.63 -3.18
C CYS A 166 -33.12 -5.09 -4.29
N TYR A 167 -34.05 -4.17 -4.02
CA TYR A 167 -34.88 -3.56 -5.06
C TYR A 167 -34.67 -2.05 -5.18
N SER A 168 -34.40 -1.32 -4.09
CA SER A 168 -34.31 0.16 -4.15
C SER A 168 -33.07 0.68 -4.88
N MET A 169 -31.92 -0.02 -4.82
CA MET A 169 -30.73 0.39 -5.58
C MET A 169 -30.84 0.07 -7.08
N LEU A 170 -31.58 -0.97 -7.45
CA LEU A 170 -31.91 -1.23 -8.87
C LEU A 170 -32.94 -0.23 -9.39
N LEU A 171 -33.89 0.23 -8.56
CA LEU A 171 -34.82 1.30 -8.91
C LEU A 171 -34.14 2.68 -8.99
N PHE A 172 -33.17 2.99 -8.12
CA PHE A 172 -32.40 4.23 -8.24
C PHE A 172 -31.50 4.24 -9.47
N ALA A 173 -30.83 3.12 -9.79
CA ALA A 173 -30.05 3.01 -11.02
C ALA A 173 -30.92 3.05 -12.29
N LYS A 174 -32.22 2.70 -12.20
CA LYS A 174 -33.15 2.78 -13.33
C LYS A 174 -33.82 4.15 -13.48
N MET A 175 -33.88 4.96 -12.41
CA MET A 175 -34.34 6.36 -12.51
C MET A 175 -33.25 7.28 -13.12
N GLU A 176 -31.97 7.05 -12.86
CA GLU A 176 -30.88 7.87 -13.44
C GLU A 176 -30.66 7.65 -14.95
N ILE A 177 -31.22 6.61 -15.57
CA ILE A 177 -31.11 6.36 -17.03
C ILE A 177 -32.22 7.08 -17.81
N HIS A 178 -33.27 7.58 -17.14
CA HIS A 178 -34.42 8.22 -17.80
C HIS A 178 -34.46 9.75 -17.65
N GLU A 179 -33.43 10.35 -17.05
CA GLU A 179 -33.31 11.80 -16.82
C GLU A 179 -32.06 12.41 -17.50
N SER A 180 -31.73 11.90 -18.70
CA SER A 180 -30.75 12.50 -19.63
C SER A 180 -31.42 12.89 -20.93
#